data_AF-A0A1Y2M309-F1
#
_entry.id   AF-A0A1Y2M309-F1
#
_cell.length_a   1.000
_cell.length_b   1.000
_cell.length_c   1.000
_cell.angle_alpha   90.00
_cell.angle_beta   90.00
_cell.angle_gamma   90.00
#
_symmetry.space_group_name_H-M   'P 1'
#
loop_
_entity.id
_entity.type
_entity.pdbx_description
1 polymer ?
#
loop_
_entity_poly.entity_id
_entity_poly.type
_entity_poly.pdbx_seq_one_letter_code
_entity_poly.pdbx_strand_id
1 'polypeptide(L)'
;MLSLMDYYDKFICPVLVAFDGPSNPYRMHIIQLAMQNEELQNAIAALATNNMRMRGGLEGKRLSAPGDYRLVPQHAYSQMTTRELREMHGQPTSEEKHYKTQSIALLNRKLVDINGSQDDSVLATLLILCLFHVCDSGFTKFKTQLAGVQKLLAMRDRTVQSEFVGWIELFFTWFDVMTAAVNDREIEVRGDSLDMMNLTANLGALEHHSGCEGRLFKLIARLGRLNLLSQNRPVRDNDDTPQSSPRPKKLNDFYSFNFDHIDGNGWGTPIVEFQDPFASAREDPRSPFWVEWNDVRIRLQEWEFGAPGENAADSCEATSSMLAMSPNEAALLHISESFRYAALLYTERLAHPTLPAGALNFQNLVAQGLFHISQINITSCVNKFLLWPLFIVGTECVDPEHRAVVRQRCVEIQRESGFFNNLSGLEVLERMWQDDDEWVDGDMQGSRSGPFGTLQQAFRWRKAMNRIDGEYIVI
;
A
#
# COMPACT_ATOMS: atom_id res chain seq x y z
N MET A 1 -11.22 -17.30 26.36
CA MET A 1 -12.02 -16.76 25.24
C MET A 1 -12.59 -15.38 25.51
N LEU A 2 -13.42 -15.15 26.54
CA LEU A 2 -14.01 -13.82 26.84
C LEU A 2 -12.95 -12.72 27.05
N SER A 3 -11.86 -13.02 27.77
CA SER A 3 -10.74 -12.08 27.96
C SER A 3 -10.01 -11.72 26.65
N LEU A 4 -9.89 -12.66 25.71
CA LEU A 4 -9.21 -12.43 24.43
C LEU A 4 -10.10 -11.65 23.45
N MET A 5 -11.42 -11.84 23.52
CA MET A 5 -12.37 -11.02 22.78
C MET A 5 -12.37 -9.58 23.28
N ASP A 6 -12.33 -9.37 24.61
CA ASP A 6 -12.21 -8.04 25.22
C ASP A 6 -10.88 -7.37 24.83
N TYR A 7 -9.79 -8.13 24.76
CA TYR A 7 -8.51 -7.61 24.27
C TYR A 7 -8.59 -7.21 22.79
N TYR A 8 -9.18 -8.05 21.93
CA TYR A 8 -9.38 -7.73 20.52
C TYR A 8 -10.16 -6.43 20.35
N ASP A 9 -11.25 -6.28 21.09
CA ASP A 9 -12.09 -5.08 21.10
C ASP A 9 -11.34 -3.80 21.51
N LYS A 10 -10.54 -3.88 22.59
CA LYS A 10 -9.90 -2.70 23.20
C LYS A 10 -8.53 -2.34 22.63
N PHE A 11 -7.80 -3.30 22.07
CA PHE A 11 -6.40 -3.10 21.68
C PHE A 11 -6.11 -3.39 20.21
N ILE A 12 -6.96 -4.16 19.52
CA ILE A 12 -6.78 -4.51 18.11
C ILE A 12 -7.71 -3.70 17.22
N CYS A 13 -9.03 -3.70 17.49
CA CYS A 13 -9.99 -2.91 16.71
C CYS A 13 -9.58 -1.43 16.54
N PRO A 14 -9.08 -0.69 17.57
CA PRO A 14 -8.70 0.71 17.40
C PRO A 14 -7.49 0.94 16.50
N VAL A 15 -6.61 -0.06 16.36
CA VAL A 15 -5.38 0.08 15.55
C VAL A 15 -5.60 -0.31 14.09
N LEU A 16 -6.75 -0.87 13.76
CA LEU A 16 -7.12 -1.26 12.39
C LEU A 16 -7.90 -0.18 11.62
N VAL A 17 -8.24 0.95 12.27
CA VAL A 17 -9.01 2.06 11.68
C VAL A 17 -8.36 3.41 12.02
N ALA A 18 -8.50 4.41 11.13
CA ALA A 18 -7.96 5.75 11.39
C ALA A 18 -8.71 6.46 12.51
N PHE A 19 -10.04 6.38 12.50
CA PHE A 19 -10.89 6.99 13.52
C PHE A 19 -11.69 5.91 14.23
N ASP A 20 -11.30 5.61 15.47
CA ASP A 20 -11.97 4.59 16.25
C ASP A 20 -13.24 5.13 16.90
N GLY A 21 -14.31 4.32 16.91
CA GLY A 21 -15.60 4.71 17.46
C GLY A 21 -16.61 3.57 17.50
N PRO A 22 -17.88 3.86 17.84
CA PRO A 22 -18.96 2.87 17.88
C PRO A 22 -19.23 2.22 16.51
N SER A 23 -18.93 2.92 15.42
CA SER A 23 -19.08 2.46 14.05
C SER A 23 -17.89 1.63 13.54
N ASN A 24 -16.97 1.20 14.42
CA ASN A 24 -15.83 0.39 14.01
C ASN A 24 -16.33 -0.96 13.43
N PRO A 25 -16.07 -1.25 12.14
CA PRO A 25 -16.64 -2.42 11.46
C PRO A 25 -16.12 -3.74 12.02
N TYR A 26 -14.91 -3.75 12.59
CA TYR A 26 -14.36 -4.92 13.28
C TYR A 26 -15.15 -5.23 14.56
N ARG A 27 -15.72 -4.23 15.24
CA ARG A 27 -16.63 -4.47 16.37
C ARG A 27 -18.03 -4.86 15.90
N MET A 28 -18.56 -4.10 14.96
CA MET A 28 -19.94 -4.28 14.48
C MET A 28 -20.17 -5.62 13.82
N HIS A 29 -19.25 -6.05 12.95
CA HIS A 29 -19.43 -7.28 12.17
C HIS A 29 -18.72 -8.47 12.79
N ILE A 30 -17.42 -8.35 13.11
CA ILE A 30 -16.62 -9.51 13.49
C ILE A 30 -17.00 -10.04 14.87
N ILE A 31 -17.15 -9.18 15.89
CA ILE A 31 -17.49 -9.64 17.26
C ILE A 31 -18.87 -10.31 17.28
N GLN A 32 -19.85 -9.75 16.56
CA GLN A 32 -21.20 -10.33 16.49
C GLN A 32 -21.17 -11.72 15.86
N LEU A 33 -20.48 -11.90 14.73
CA LEU A 33 -20.29 -13.21 14.11
C LEU A 33 -19.55 -14.17 15.03
N ALA A 34 -18.55 -13.69 15.78
CA ALA A 34 -17.74 -14.53 16.65
C ALA A 34 -18.55 -15.09 17.84
N MET A 35 -19.64 -14.45 18.27
CA MET A 35 -20.47 -14.99 19.35
C MET A 35 -21.08 -16.36 19.02
N GLN A 36 -21.24 -16.68 17.74
CA GLN A 36 -21.92 -17.90 17.28
C GLN A 36 -21.00 -18.89 16.55
N ASN A 37 -19.76 -18.49 16.22
CA ASN A 37 -18.89 -19.25 15.33
C ASN A 37 -17.54 -19.56 15.99
N GLU A 38 -17.29 -20.83 16.30
CA GLU A 38 -16.08 -21.28 17.00
C GLU A 38 -14.80 -21.06 16.19
N GLU A 39 -14.85 -21.22 14.86
CA GLU A 39 -13.69 -21.00 13.97
C GLU A 39 -13.18 -19.56 14.07
N LEU A 40 -14.11 -18.60 14.17
CA LEU A 40 -13.82 -17.18 14.26
C LEU A 40 -13.35 -16.81 15.67
N GLN A 41 -13.95 -17.40 16.71
CA GLN A 41 -13.46 -17.26 18.09
C GLN A 41 -11.99 -17.68 18.19
N ASN A 42 -11.66 -18.86 17.65
CA ASN A 42 -10.29 -19.36 17.66
C ASN A 42 -9.36 -18.45 16.83
N ALA A 43 -9.81 -17.90 15.70
CA ALA A 43 -9.02 -16.94 14.92
C ALA A 43 -8.70 -15.66 15.71
N ILE A 44 -9.70 -15.09 16.37
CA ILE A 44 -9.56 -13.89 17.20
C ILE A 44 -8.64 -14.15 18.38
N ALA A 45 -8.78 -15.31 19.03
CA ALA A 45 -7.92 -15.71 20.14
C ALA A 45 -6.45 -15.87 19.71
N ALA A 46 -6.22 -16.46 18.53
CA ALA A 46 -4.88 -16.56 17.95
C ALA A 46 -4.29 -15.17 17.66
N LEU A 47 -5.06 -14.27 17.03
CA LEU A 47 -4.62 -12.91 16.74
C LEU A 47 -4.35 -12.10 18.02
N ALA A 48 -5.22 -12.20 19.02
CA ALA A 48 -5.07 -11.52 20.31
C ALA A 48 -3.78 -11.95 21.04
N THR A 49 -3.58 -13.26 21.19
CA THR A 49 -2.37 -13.80 21.85
C THR A 49 -1.09 -13.47 21.09
N ASN A 50 -1.12 -13.50 19.76
CA ASN A 50 -0.02 -13.06 18.91
C ASN A 50 0.30 -11.56 19.11
N ASN A 51 -0.71 -10.70 19.05
CA ASN A 51 -0.54 -9.25 19.20
C ASN A 51 -0.02 -8.88 20.59
N MET A 52 -0.49 -9.53 21.67
CA MET A 52 0.06 -9.36 23.02
C MET A 52 1.57 -9.66 23.05
N ARG A 53 1.99 -10.77 22.43
CA ARG A 53 3.41 -11.13 22.32
C ARG A 53 4.21 -10.08 21.55
N MET A 54 3.69 -9.62 20.41
CA MET A 54 4.38 -8.63 19.58
C MET A 54 4.53 -7.26 20.23
N ARG A 55 3.55 -6.84 21.05
CA ARG A 55 3.66 -5.62 21.85
C ARG A 55 4.67 -5.78 22.98
N GLY A 56 4.60 -6.90 23.71
CA GLY A 56 5.53 -7.20 24.81
C GLY A 56 6.99 -7.28 24.37
N GLY A 57 7.25 -7.71 23.12
CA GLY A 57 8.59 -7.81 22.55
C GLY A 57 9.39 -6.50 22.45
N LEU A 58 8.69 -5.36 22.44
CA LEU A 58 9.27 -4.02 22.37
C LEU A 58 9.39 -3.31 23.71
N GLU A 59 8.87 -3.88 24.80
CA GLU A 59 8.91 -3.24 26.11
C GLU A 59 10.37 -2.93 26.52
N GLY A 60 10.65 -1.64 26.71
CA GLY A 60 11.97 -1.14 27.11
C GLY A 60 13.04 -1.09 26.01
N LYS A 61 12.72 -1.38 24.74
CA LYS A 61 13.71 -1.42 23.64
C LYS A 61 13.45 -0.34 22.59
N ARG A 62 14.50 0.44 22.27
CA ARG A 62 14.49 1.47 21.20
C ARG A 62 13.28 2.41 21.25
N LEU A 63 12.90 2.82 22.46
CA LEU A 63 11.75 3.69 22.71
C LEU A 63 12.19 5.15 22.85
N SER A 64 11.40 6.07 22.29
CA SER A 64 11.55 7.50 22.57
C SER A 64 11.25 7.79 24.05
N ALA A 65 12.03 8.67 24.68
CA ALA A 65 11.74 9.13 26.04
C ALA A 65 10.46 9.99 26.05
N PRO A 66 9.64 9.96 27.13
CA PRO A 66 8.44 10.78 27.21
C PRO A 66 8.80 12.28 27.13
N GLY A 67 8.38 12.96 26.07
CA GLY A 67 8.58 14.41 25.88
C GLY A 67 9.56 14.82 24.79
N ASP A 68 10.39 13.91 24.27
CA ASP A 68 11.42 14.19 23.25
C ASP A 68 11.02 13.73 21.82
N TYR A 69 9.72 13.77 21.49
CA TYR A 69 9.22 13.27 20.20
C TYR A 69 9.66 14.08 18.97
N ARG A 70 10.35 15.21 19.16
CA ARG A 70 10.84 16.07 18.08
C ARG A 70 12.26 15.76 17.64
N LEU A 71 13.03 15.05 18.47
CA LEU A 71 14.41 14.68 18.16
C LEU A 71 14.48 13.19 17.90
N VAL A 72 15.26 12.80 16.89
CA VAL A 72 15.51 11.39 16.59
C VAL A 72 16.43 10.82 17.70
N PRO A 73 16.00 9.77 18.43
CA PRO A 73 16.82 9.21 19.51
C PRO A 73 18.15 8.65 19.01
N GLN A 74 19.21 8.70 19.83
CA GLN A 74 20.55 8.23 19.41
C GLN A 74 20.57 6.75 18.98
N HIS A 75 19.76 5.90 19.61
CA HIS A 75 19.66 4.48 19.22
C HIS A 75 19.05 4.30 17.83
N ALA A 76 18.30 5.28 17.32
CA ALA A 76 17.71 5.23 15.99
C ALA A 76 18.77 5.39 14.88
N TYR A 77 20.00 5.81 15.16
CA TYR A 77 21.09 5.82 14.18
C TYR A 77 21.82 4.48 14.07
N SER A 78 21.61 3.59 15.04
CA SER A 78 22.24 2.27 15.05
C SER A 78 21.42 1.29 14.21
N GLN A 79 22.09 0.52 13.34
CA GLN A 79 21.47 -0.55 12.55
C GLN A 79 20.66 -1.50 13.46
N MET A 80 19.49 -1.92 12.98
CA MET A 80 18.71 -2.97 13.61
C MET A 80 19.12 -4.33 13.08
N THR A 81 19.63 -5.20 13.96
CA THR A 81 20.15 -6.50 13.55
C THR A 81 19.04 -7.54 13.43
N THR A 82 19.20 -8.53 12.55
CA THR A 82 18.29 -9.69 12.47
C THR A 82 18.17 -10.43 13.82
N ARG A 83 19.23 -10.46 14.63
CA ARG A 83 19.17 -11.06 15.98
C ARG A 83 18.22 -10.27 16.88
N GLU A 84 18.37 -8.96 16.92
CA GLU A 84 17.52 -8.09 17.73
C GLU A 84 16.04 -8.20 17.31
N LEU A 85 15.78 -8.22 16.00
CA LEU A 85 14.44 -8.45 15.44
C LEU A 85 13.83 -9.79 15.87
N ARG A 86 14.62 -10.87 15.88
CA ARG A 86 14.17 -12.18 16.39
C ARG A 86 13.88 -12.17 17.89
N GLU A 87 14.67 -11.43 18.67
CA GLU A 87 14.44 -11.26 20.10
C GLU A 87 13.18 -10.42 20.38
N MET A 88 12.91 -9.39 19.57
CA MET A 88 11.66 -8.60 19.63
C MET A 88 10.44 -9.42 19.18
N HIS A 89 10.58 -10.27 18.16
CA HIS A 89 9.50 -11.17 17.74
C HIS A 89 9.13 -12.18 18.83
N GLY A 90 10.12 -12.76 19.50
CA GLY A 90 9.90 -13.80 20.51
C GLY A 90 9.39 -15.13 19.92
N GLN A 91 8.85 -16.00 20.76
CA GLN A 91 8.34 -17.31 20.36
C GLN A 91 6.84 -17.46 20.65
N PRO A 92 6.05 -18.01 19.71
CA PRO A 92 4.62 -18.22 19.91
C PRO A 92 4.34 -19.25 21.01
N THR A 93 3.38 -18.94 21.87
CA THR A 93 2.96 -19.81 22.99
C THR A 93 2.24 -21.05 22.48
N SER A 94 2.10 -22.07 23.34
CA SER A 94 1.30 -23.26 23.00
C SER A 94 -0.18 -22.92 22.78
N GLU A 95 -0.70 -21.94 23.52
CA GLU A 95 -2.08 -21.44 23.40
C GLU A 95 -2.29 -20.74 22.05
N GLU A 96 -1.40 -19.82 21.66
CA GLU A 96 -1.43 -19.14 20.36
C GLU A 96 -1.46 -20.15 19.20
N LYS A 97 -0.56 -21.14 19.24
CA LYS A 97 -0.50 -22.21 18.24
C LYS A 97 -1.79 -23.04 18.22
N HIS A 98 -2.31 -23.40 19.39
CA HIS A 98 -3.53 -24.19 19.50
C HIS A 98 -4.72 -23.48 18.87
N TYR A 99 -4.95 -22.21 19.22
CA TYR A 99 -6.04 -21.42 18.65
C TYR A 99 -5.93 -21.26 17.13
N LYS A 100 -4.72 -20.99 16.62
CA LYS A 100 -4.48 -20.89 15.17
C LYS A 100 -4.80 -22.20 14.47
N THR A 101 -4.28 -23.32 14.96
CA THR A 101 -4.51 -24.64 14.37
C THR A 101 -5.99 -25.03 14.42
N GLN A 102 -6.65 -24.80 15.54
CA GLN A 102 -8.07 -25.10 15.72
C GLN A 102 -8.96 -24.27 14.78
N SER A 103 -8.69 -22.97 14.64
CA SER A 103 -9.41 -22.10 13.71
C SER A 103 -9.32 -22.61 12.26
N ILE A 104 -8.11 -22.93 11.79
CA ILE A 104 -7.88 -23.44 10.44
C ILE A 104 -8.59 -24.79 10.24
N ALA A 105 -8.56 -25.69 11.22
CA ALA A 105 -9.21 -26.99 11.14
C ALA A 105 -10.74 -26.85 11.02
N LEU A 106 -11.35 -25.98 11.84
CA LEU A 106 -12.79 -25.71 11.80
C LEU A 106 -13.20 -24.99 10.51
N LEU A 107 -12.43 -24.00 10.07
CA LEU A 107 -12.64 -23.29 8.80
C LEU A 107 -12.62 -24.27 7.62
N ASN A 108 -11.60 -25.13 7.54
CA ASN A 108 -11.51 -26.14 6.47
C ASN A 108 -12.70 -27.09 6.49
N ARG A 109 -13.19 -27.50 7.66
CA ARG A 109 -14.40 -28.33 7.78
C ARG A 109 -15.64 -27.59 7.27
N LYS A 110 -15.76 -26.29 7.55
CA LYS A 110 -16.90 -25.46 7.12
C LYS A 110 -16.88 -25.22 5.60
N LEU A 111 -15.69 -25.12 5.00
CA LEU A 111 -15.50 -24.96 3.56
C LEU A 111 -15.83 -26.21 2.73
N VAL A 112 -15.92 -27.40 3.35
CA VAL A 112 -16.30 -28.64 2.65
C VAL A 112 -17.79 -28.67 2.30
N ASP A 113 -18.63 -28.00 3.11
CA ASP A 113 -20.07 -27.90 2.85
C ASP A 113 -20.40 -26.65 2.02
N ILE A 114 -21.27 -26.79 1.03
CA ILE A 114 -21.70 -25.67 0.17
C ILE A 114 -22.41 -24.62 1.01
N ASN A 115 -23.32 -25.03 1.91
CA ASN A 115 -24.03 -24.08 2.78
C ASN A 115 -23.07 -23.42 3.77
N GLY A 116 -22.14 -24.18 4.34
CA GLY A 116 -21.10 -23.65 5.22
C GLY A 116 -20.18 -22.63 4.53
N SER A 117 -19.82 -22.85 3.26
CA SER A 117 -18.91 -21.97 2.51
C SER A 117 -19.50 -20.56 2.23
N GLN A 118 -20.82 -20.43 2.29
CA GLN A 118 -21.55 -19.18 2.05
C GLN A 118 -21.73 -18.32 3.31
N ASP A 119 -21.40 -18.85 4.49
CA ASP A 119 -21.57 -18.17 5.77
C ASP A 119 -20.57 -17.01 5.94
N ASP A 120 -21.03 -15.83 6.36
CA ASP A 120 -20.24 -14.62 6.62
C ASP A 120 -19.05 -14.87 7.58
N SER A 121 -19.21 -15.77 8.53
CA SER A 121 -18.15 -16.18 9.45
C SER A 121 -16.92 -16.77 8.74
N VAL A 122 -17.07 -17.38 7.56
CA VAL A 122 -15.94 -17.89 6.75
C VAL A 122 -15.06 -16.72 6.28
N LEU A 123 -15.68 -15.68 5.71
CA LEU A 123 -14.95 -14.49 5.27
C LEU A 123 -14.36 -13.72 6.45
N ALA A 124 -15.10 -13.59 7.55
CA ALA A 124 -14.60 -12.98 8.78
C ALA A 124 -13.38 -13.76 9.33
N THR A 125 -13.43 -15.10 9.32
CA THR A 125 -12.32 -15.95 9.79
C THR A 125 -11.10 -15.79 8.89
N LEU A 126 -11.28 -15.78 7.56
CA LEU A 126 -10.20 -15.53 6.60
C LEU A 126 -9.56 -14.16 6.80
N LEU A 127 -10.36 -13.12 7.05
CA LEU A 127 -9.87 -11.78 7.36
C LEU A 127 -9.01 -11.79 8.63
N ILE A 128 -9.49 -12.40 9.72
CA ILE A 128 -8.76 -12.43 10.99
C ILE A 128 -7.48 -13.26 10.88
N LEU A 129 -7.50 -14.36 10.13
CA LEU A 129 -6.28 -15.14 9.83
C LEU A 129 -5.31 -14.35 8.92
N CYS A 130 -5.80 -13.52 8.00
CA CYS A 130 -4.97 -12.59 7.24
C CYS A 130 -4.27 -11.61 8.19
N LEU A 131 -5.03 -10.94 9.07
CA LEU A 131 -4.49 -10.04 10.08
C LEU A 131 -3.49 -10.75 11.02
N PHE A 132 -3.72 -12.02 11.36
CA PHE A 132 -2.74 -12.83 12.08
C PHE A 132 -1.41 -12.89 11.33
N HIS A 133 -1.42 -13.14 10.02
CA HIS A 133 -0.18 -13.21 9.23
C HIS A 133 0.56 -11.88 9.13
N VAL A 134 -0.18 -10.77 9.01
CA VAL A 134 0.38 -9.41 9.11
C VAL A 134 1.04 -9.22 10.47
N CYS A 135 0.32 -9.59 11.53
CA CYS A 135 0.73 -9.41 12.92
C CYS A 135 1.95 -10.27 13.27
N ASP A 136 2.00 -11.51 12.79
CA ASP A 136 3.04 -12.47 13.14
C ASP A 136 4.34 -12.22 12.36
N SER A 137 4.24 -11.92 11.06
CA SER A 137 5.42 -11.98 10.18
C SER A 137 5.49 -10.93 9.08
N GLY A 138 4.40 -10.22 8.78
CA GLY A 138 4.33 -9.35 7.61
C GLY A 138 4.62 -10.04 6.28
N PHE A 139 4.50 -11.37 6.21
CA PHE A 139 4.81 -12.15 5.02
C PHE A 139 3.85 -13.33 4.87
N THR A 140 3.19 -13.47 3.72
CA THR A 140 2.26 -14.59 3.47
C THR A 140 2.11 -14.93 1.99
N LYS A 141 1.52 -16.09 1.68
CA LYS A 141 1.09 -16.44 0.32
C LYS A 141 -0.21 -15.73 -0.04
N PHE A 142 -0.19 -14.40 -0.02
CA PHE A 142 -1.40 -13.57 -0.02
C PHE A 142 -2.22 -13.75 -1.29
N LYS A 143 -1.57 -13.83 -2.45
CA LYS A 143 -2.18 -14.11 -3.75
C LYS A 143 -3.07 -15.35 -3.74
N THR A 144 -2.64 -16.44 -3.10
CA THR A 144 -3.43 -17.67 -2.99
C THR A 144 -4.65 -17.46 -2.07
N GLN A 145 -4.47 -16.76 -0.96
CA GLN A 145 -5.57 -16.43 -0.04
C GLN A 145 -6.63 -15.58 -0.73
N LEU A 146 -6.18 -14.60 -1.53
CA LEU A 146 -7.03 -13.68 -2.26
C LEU A 146 -7.84 -14.35 -3.36
N ALA A 147 -7.23 -15.26 -4.12
CA ALA A 147 -7.94 -16.09 -5.08
C ALA A 147 -9.03 -16.96 -4.40
N GLY A 148 -8.75 -17.45 -3.19
CA GLY A 148 -9.73 -18.16 -2.36
C GLY A 148 -10.91 -17.27 -1.95
N VAL A 149 -10.63 -16.07 -1.45
CA VAL A 149 -11.65 -15.08 -1.05
C VAL A 149 -12.54 -14.68 -2.23
N GLN A 150 -11.95 -14.40 -3.39
CA GLN A 150 -12.71 -14.06 -4.61
C GLN A 150 -13.63 -15.19 -5.03
N LYS A 151 -13.16 -16.44 -4.97
CA LYS A 151 -13.99 -17.60 -5.29
C LYS A 151 -15.17 -17.71 -4.33
N LEU A 152 -14.97 -17.46 -3.04
CA LEU A 152 -16.04 -17.47 -2.04
C LEU A 152 -17.04 -16.33 -2.25
N LEU A 153 -16.56 -15.12 -2.58
CA LEU A 153 -17.42 -13.98 -2.91
C LEU A 153 -18.24 -14.23 -4.19
N ALA A 154 -17.62 -14.81 -5.22
CA ALA A 154 -18.30 -15.13 -6.48
C ALA A 154 -19.37 -16.21 -6.36
N MET A 155 -19.28 -17.06 -5.32
CA MET A 155 -20.29 -18.09 -5.03
C MET A 155 -21.54 -17.51 -4.35
N ARG A 156 -21.46 -16.32 -3.76
CA ARG A 156 -22.56 -15.70 -3.00
C ARG A 156 -23.61 -15.08 -3.92
N ASP A 157 -24.85 -15.01 -3.42
CA ASP A 157 -25.93 -14.34 -4.12
C ASP A 157 -25.70 -12.82 -4.15
N ARG A 158 -25.38 -12.30 -5.34
CA ARG A 158 -25.11 -10.87 -5.57
C ARG A 158 -26.36 -9.99 -5.51
N THR A 159 -27.56 -10.57 -5.45
CA THR A 159 -28.82 -9.79 -5.37
C THR A 159 -29.06 -9.22 -3.97
N VAL A 160 -28.39 -9.76 -2.95
CA VAL A 160 -28.44 -9.29 -1.57
C VAL A 160 -27.10 -8.68 -1.20
N GLN A 161 -26.95 -7.35 -1.35
CA GLN A 161 -25.77 -6.66 -0.83
C GLN A 161 -25.91 -6.46 0.68
N SER A 162 -25.02 -7.07 1.45
CA SER A 162 -24.87 -6.77 2.88
C SER A 162 -23.74 -5.76 3.09
N GLU A 163 -23.91 -4.88 4.08
CA GLU A 163 -22.85 -3.93 4.47
C GLU A 163 -21.54 -4.65 4.84
N PHE A 164 -21.65 -5.85 5.43
CA PHE A 164 -20.51 -6.70 5.75
C PHE A 164 -19.74 -7.13 4.50
N VAL A 165 -20.42 -7.61 3.45
CA VAL A 165 -19.75 -8.06 2.22
C VAL A 165 -19.06 -6.88 1.54
N GLY A 166 -19.73 -5.72 1.43
CA GLY A 166 -19.10 -4.52 0.86
C GLY A 166 -17.86 -4.07 1.65
N TRP A 167 -17.91 -4.13 2.98
CA TRP A 167 -16.76 -3.84 3.83
C TRP A 167 -15.61 -4.86 3.64
N ILE A 168 -15.91 -6.16 3.57
CA ILE A 168 -14.91 -7.21 3.32
C ILE A 168 -14.25 -7.02 1.95
N GLU A 169 -15.03 -6.72 0.91
CA GLU A 169 -14.51 -6.45 -0.43
C GLU A 169 -13.55 -5.26 -0.42
N LEU A 170 -13.89 -4.18 0.28
CA LEU A 170 -12.99 -3.05 0.43
C LEU A 170 -11.71 -3.41 1.19
N PHE A 171 -11.82 -4.13 2.30
CA PHE A 171 -10.64 -4.57 3.07
C PHE A 171 -9.66 -5.32 2.17
N PHE A 172 -10.13 -6.33 1.44
CA PHE A 172 -9.26 -7.14 0.58
C PHE A 172 -8.76 -6.36 -0.64
N THR A 173 -9.55 -5.43 -1.19
CA THR A 173 -9.10 -4.53 -2.27
C THR A 173 -7.96 -3.63 -1.77
N TRP A 174 -8.10 -3.05 -0.57
CA TRP A 174 -7.05 -2.21 0.01
C TRP A 174 -5.77 -2.98 0.26
N PHE A 175 -5.87 -4.13 0.93
CA PHE A 175 -4.73 -5.03 1.15
C PHE A 175 -4.03 -5.39 -0.15
N ASP A 176 -4.80 -5.71 -1.18
CA ASP A 176 -4.28 -6.14 -2.46
C ASP A 176 -3.56 -5.02 -3.23
N VAL A 177 -4.12 -3.81 -3.26
CA VAL A 177 -3.49 -2.63 -3.89
C VAL A 177 -2.11 -2.36 -3.29
N MET A 178 -2.03 -2.28 -1.96
CA MET A 178 -0.79 -1.95 -1.26
C MET A 178 0.25 -3.07 -1.40
N THR A 179 -0.19 -4.33 -1.35
CA THR A 179 0.68 -5.51 -1.50
C THR A 179 1.15 -5.69 -2.94
N ALA A 180 0.31 -5.46 -3.95
CA ALA A 180 0.65 -5.60 -5.36
C ALA A 180 1.76 -4.63 -5.77
N ALA A 181 1.71 -3.38 -5.27
CA ALA A 181 2.70 -2.35 -5.56
C ALA A 181 4.13 -2.73 -5.13
N VAL A 182 4.30 -3.57 -4.10
CA VAL A 182 5.63 -3.97 -3.60
C VAL A 182 6.06 -5.38 -4.04
N ASN A 183 5.15 -6.22 -4.54
CA ASN A 183 5.39 -7.64 -4.87
C ASN A 183 5.34 -7.99 -6.37
N ASP A 184 5.55 -7.02 -7.26
CA ASP A 184 5.75 -7.25 -8.71
C ASP A 184 4.61 -8.00 -9.43
N ARG A 185 3.38 -7.58 -9.15
CA ARG A 185 2.18 -8.07 -9.81
C ARG A 185 1.11 -6.98 -9.94
N GLU A 186 0.14 -7.25 -10.80
CA GLU A 186 -1.12 -6.51 -10.83
C GLU A 186 -2.00 -6.87 -9.63
N ILE A 187 -2.99 -6.01 -9.36
CA ILE A 187 -4.08 -6.30 -8.43
C ILE A 187 -4.86 -7.53 -8.92
N GLU A 188 -5.31 -8.33 -7.97
CA GLU A 188 -6.13 -9.51 -8.19
C GLU A 188 -7.59 -9.24 -7.80
N VAL A 189 -7.89 -8.50 -6.71
CA VAL A 189 -9.26 -8.25 -6.23
C VAL A 189 -10.03 -7.36 -7.19
N ARG A 190 -11.23 -7.82 -7.52
CA ARG A 190 -12.25 -7.11 -8.29
C ARG A 190 -13.25 -6.52 -7.31
N GLY A 191 -13.16 -5.22 -7.07
CA GLY A 191 -14.18 -4.51 -6.32
C GLY A 191 -15.31 -4.13 -7.26
N ASP A 192 -16.25 -5.03 -7.56
CA ASP A 192 -17.47 -4.66 -8.32
C ASP A 192 -18.27 -3.58 -7.54
N SER A 193 -18.10 -3.54 -6.21
CA SER A 193 -18.71 -2.56 -5.29
C SER A 193 -17.93 -1.23 -5.18
N LEU A 194 -16.70 -1.13 -5.67
CA LEU A 194 -15.87 0.08 -5.56
C LEU A 194 -15.66 0.68 -6.93
N ASP A 195 -16.02 1.96 -7.09
CA ASP A 195 -15.74 2.71 -8.31
C ASP A 195 -14.24 3.03 -8.41
N MET A 196 -13.46 2.01 -8.77
CA MET A 196 -12.01 2.09 -8.94
C MET A 196 -11.62 2.83 -10.23
N MET A 197 -12.56 3.01 -11.17
CA MET A 197 -12.32 3.64 -12.48
C MET A 197 -12.47 5.17 -12.42
N ASN A 198 -13.32 5.69 -11.54
CA ASN A 198 -13.47 7.12 -11.36
C ASN A 198 -12.36 7.72 -10.48
N LEU A 199 -11.25 8.06 -11.11
CA LEU A 199 -10.09 8.69 -10.46
C LEU A 199 -10.35 10.11 -9.91
N THR A 200 -11.50 10.70 -10.23
CA THR A 200 -11.85 12.08 -9.83
C THR A 200 -12.72 12.15 -8.58
N ALA A 201 -13.30 11.01 -8.15
CA ALA A 201 -14.15 10.95 -6.96
C ALA A 201 -13.53 10.07 -5.87
N ASN A 202 -13.86 10.40 -4.63
CA ASN A 202 -13.55 9.60 -3.45
C ASN A 202 -14.35 8.28 -3.42
N LEU A 203 -13.90 7.29 -2.63
CA LEU A 203 -14.56 6.02 -2.34
C LEU A 203 -15.66 6.16 -1.25
N GLY A 204 -15.91 7.37 -0.76
CA GLY A 204 -16.98 7.67 0.21
C GLY A 204 -16.63 7.34 1.67
N ALA A 205 -17.65 7.08 2.51
CA ALA A 205 -17.51 6.92 3.97
C ALA A 205 -16.55 5.80 4.40
N LEU A 206 -16.22 4.88 3.50
CA LEU A 206 -15.34 3.76 3.81
C LEU A 206 -13.84 4.12 3.73
N GLU A 207 -13.46 5.26 3.13
CA GLU A 207 -12.06 5.74 3.03
C GLU A 207 -11.39 5.99 4.38
N HIS A 208 -12.18 6.34 5.40
CA HIS A 208 -11.69 6.56 6.74
C HIS A 208 -11.11 5.27 7.38
N HIS A 209 -11.26 4.11 6.75
CA HIS A 209 -10.72 2.84 7.21
C HIS A 209 -9.39 2.46 6.52
N SER A 210 -9.06 3.04 5.36
CA SER A 210 -7.85 2.70 4.59
C SER A 210 -6.63 3.55 4.94
N GLY A 211 -6.79 4.63 5.71
CA GLY A 211 -5.71 5.56 6.05
C GLY A 211 -5.11 6.33 4.85
N CYS A 212 -5.71 6.16 3.67
CA CYS A 212 -5.30 6.74 2.39
C CYS A 212 -6.55 7.28 1.69
N GLU A 213 -6.48 8.52 1.21
CA GLU A 213 -7.55 9.17 0.46
C GLU A 213 -7.86 8.42 -0.84
N GLY A 214 -9.13 8.29 -1.23
CA GLY A 214 -9.53 7.32 -2.24
C GLY A 214 -9.06 7.65 -3.65
N ARG A 215 -8.86 8.92 -4.02
CA ARG A 215 -8.29 9.26 -5.33
C ARG A 215 -6.82 8.86 -5.39
N LEU A 216 -6.05 9.10 -4.33
CA LEU A 216 -4.68 8.59 -4.21
C LEU A 216 -4.66 7.07 -4.22
N PHE A 217 -5.56 6.41 -3.49
CA PHE A 217 -5.66 4.96 -3.47
C PHE A 217 -5.85 4.37 -4.87
N LYS A 218 -6.72 4.96 -5.70
CA LYS A 218 -6.93 4.54 -7.09
C LYS A 218 -5.70 4.78 -7.98
N LEU A 219 -4.91 5.83 -7.72
CA LEU A 219 -3.63 6.03 -8.41
C LEU A 219 -2.59 4.99 -7.98
N ILE A 220 -2.52 4.66 -6.68
CA ILE A 220 -1.61 3.64 -6.14
C ILE A 220 -1.94 2.25 -6.71
N ALA A 221 -3.23 1.94 -6.92
CA ALA A 221 -3.68 0.69 -7.53
C ALA A 221 -3.08 0.42 -8.92
N ARG A 222 -2.64 1.46 -9.64
CA ARG A 222 -2.01 1.36 -10.96
C ARG A 222 -0.50 1.09 -10.91
N LEU A 223 0.14 1.29 -9.76
CA LEU A 223 1.61 1.20 -9.65
C LEU A 223 2.13 -0.22 -9.90
N GLY A 224 1.40 -1.26 -9.45
CA GLY A 224 1.78 -2.66 -9.70
C GLY A 224 1.81 -3.00 -11.20
N ARG A 225 0.77 -2.58 -11.94
CA ARG A 225 0.70 -2.68 -13.41
C ARG A 225 1.82 -1.90 -14.09
N LEU A 226 2.04 -0.67 -13.66
CA LEU A 226 3.07 0.20 -14.23
C LEU A 226 4.48 -0.40 -14.04
N ASN A 227 4.73 -1.04 -12.90
CA ASN A 227 5.97 -1.76 -12.65
C ASN A 227 6.16 -2.97 -13.58
N LEU A 228 5.10 -3.73 -13.88
CA LEU A 228 5.16 -4.80 -14.90
C LEU A 228 5.50 -4.25 -16.29
N LEU A 229 4.82 -3.18 -16.71
CA LEU A 229 5.08 -2.52 -17.99
C LEU A 229 6.52 -1.99 -18.08
N SER A 230 7.07 -1.45 -17.00
CA SER A 230 8.47 -0.97 -16.96
C SER A 230 9.49 -2.08 -17.24
N GLN A 231 9.12 -3.33 -16.98
CA GLN A 231 9.93 -4.53 -17.18
C GLN A 231 9.61 -5.24 -18.51
N ASN A 232 8.77 -4.65 -19.37
CA ASN A 232 8.21 -5.29 -20.57
C ASN A 232 7.51 -6.62 -20.27
N ARG A 233 6.93 -6.76 -19.07
CA ARG A 233 6.14 -7.94 -18.70
C ARG A 233 4.72 -7.79 -19.22
N PRO A 234 4.06 -8.89 -19.62
CA PRO A 234 2.67 -8.85 -20.04
C PRO A 234 1.80 -8.39 -18.86
N VAL A 235 0.82 -7.55 -19.19
CA VAL A 235 -0.22 -7.08 -18.30
C VAL A 235 -1.57 -7.55 -18.82
N ARG A 236 -2.60 -7.56 -17.98
CA ARG A 236 -3.94 -7.97 -18.40
C ARG A 236 -4.50 -6.99 -19.44
N ASP A 237 -5.07 -7.51 -20.53
CA ASP A 237 -5.69 -6.72 -21.62
C ASP A 237 -7.03 -6.08 -21.22
N ASN A 238 -7.65 -6.55 -20.14
CA ASN A 238 -8.96 -6.10 -19.69
C ASN A 238 -8.92 -4.77 -18.91
N ASP A 239 -10.03 -4.03 -18.98
CA ASP A 239 -10.36 -2.77 -18.26
C ASP A 239 -10.37 -2.87 -16.72
N ASP A 240 -9.94 -4.00 -16.14
CA ASP A 240 -10.11 -4.32 -14.72
C ASP A 240 -9.11 -3.56 -13.79
N THR A 241 -7.99 -3.08 -14.33
CA THR A 241 -7.11 -2.13 -13.62
C THR A 241 -7.55 -0.72 -13.95
N PRO A 242 -7.65 0.22 -12.98
CA PRO A 242 -8.07 1.61 -13.24
C PRO A 242 -7.38 2.19 -14.48
N GLN A 243 -8.11 2.24 -15.60
CA GLN A 243 -7.59 2.82 -16.82
C GLN A 243 -7.73 4.34 -16.76
N SER A 244 -6.97 5.02 -17.61
CA SER A 244 -7.01 6.48 -17.70
C SER A 244 -8.43 6.95 -18.02
N SER A 245 -9.13 7.54 -17.06
CA SER A 245 -10.43 8.18 -17.33
C SER A 245 -10.25 9.34 -18.31
N PRO A 246 -11.19 9.59 -19.25
CA PRO A 246 -11.11 10.75 -20.13
C PRO A 246 -11.00 12.03 -19.29
N ARG A 247 -10.00 12.87 -19.55
CA ARG A 247 -9.87 14.16 -18.85
C ARG A 247 -11.16 14.96 -19.04
N PRO A 248 -11.74 15.57 -17.98
CA PRO A 248 -12.69 16.65 -18.18
C PRO A 248 -11.96 17.73 -18.99
N LYS A 249 -12.46 18.05 -20.19
CA LYS A 249 -11.90 19.12 -21.02
C LYS A 249 -11.93 20.42 -20.20
N LYS A 250 -10.78 20.91 -19.74
CA LYS A 250 -10.67 22.30 -19.28
C LYS A 250 -11.05 23.19 -20.45
N LEU A 251 -11.92 24.17 -20.22
CA LEU A 251 -12.58 25.02 -21.22
C LEU A 251 -11.63 25.98 -21.99
N ASN A 252 -10.32 25.72 -22.01
CA ASN A 252 -9.31 26.65 -22.54
C ASN A 252 -8.70 26.26 -23.89
N ASP A 253 -9.09 25.14 -24.50
CA ASP A 253 -8.62 24.78 -25.84
C ASP A 253 -9.54 25.36 -26.94
N PHE A 254 -9.76 26.68 -26.92
CA PHE A 254 -10.63 27.36 -27.90
C PHE A 254 -9.97 27.57 -29.28
N TYR A 255 -8.72 27.11 -29.47
CA TYR A 255 -8.01 27.23 -30.75
C TYR A 255 -7.20 25.98 -31.10
N SER A 256 -7.89 24.90 -31.48
CA SER A 256 -7.28 23.84 -32.31
C SER A 256 -8.18 23.56 -33.50
N PHE A 257 -7.85 24.15 -34.65
CA PHE A 257 -8.54 23.86 -35.91
C PHE A 257 -8.06 22.50 -36.44
N ASN A 258 -8.94 21.49 -36.39
CA ASN A 258 -8.76 20.22 -37.09
C ASN A 258 -9.07 20.43 -38.59
N PHE A 259 -8.10 20.13 -39.46
CA PHE A 259 -8.23 20.21 -40.91
C PHE A 259 -8.66 18.89 -41.58
N ASP A 260 -9.14 17.91 -40.81
CA ASP A 260 -9.40 16.56 -41.34
C ASP A 260 -10.74 16.41 -42.10
N HIS A 261 -11.54 17.46 -42.24
CA HIS A 261 -12.82 17.41 -42.96
C HIS A 261 -13.08 18.61 -43.86
N ILE A 262 -12.22 18.80 -44.88
CA ILE A 262 -12.63 19.54 -46.09
C ILE A 262 -12.82 18.53 -47.21
N ASP A 263 -14.09 18.28 -47.56
CA ASP A 263 -14.47 17.57 -48.77
C ASP A 263 -14.43 18.51 -49.98
N GLY A 264 -14.28 17.91 -51.18
CA GLY A 264 -14.70 18.55 -52.43
C GLY A 264 -13.66 19.31 -53.25
N ASN A 265 -12.84 18.58 -54.03
CA ASN A 265 -12.94 18.58 -55.50
C ASN A 265 -11.76 17.87 -56.21
N GLY A 266 -11.97 16.60 -56.55
CA GLY A 266 -11.77 16.04 -57.90
C GLY A 266 -10.59 16.45 -58.78
N TRP A 267 -9.33 16.33 -58.32
CA TRP A 267 -8.16 16.15 -59.22
C TRP A 267 -7.16 15.18 -58.59
N GLY A 268 -7.27 13.90 -58.95
CA GLY A 268 -6.34 12.86 -58.51
C GLY A 268 -5.03 12.89 -59.30
N THR A 269 -3.90 12.89 -58.60
CA THR A 269 -2.62 12.36 -59.11
C THR A 269 -2.25 11.15 -58.25
N PRO A 270 -1.78 10.03 -58.85
CA PRO A 270 -1.47 8.83 -58.09
C PRO A 270 -0.18 9.07 -57.32
N ILE A 271 -0.30 9.31 -56.00
CA ILE A 271 0.86 9.30 -55.11
C ILE A 271 1.26 7.84 -54.93
N VAL A 272 2.40 7.49 -55.52
CA VAL A 272 3.12 6.25 -55.25
C VAL A 272 3.32 6.14 -53.74
N GLU A 273 2.83 5.06 -53.14
CA GLU A 273 3.10 4.72 -51.73
C GLU A 273 4.62 4.60 -51.54
N PHE A 274 5.24 5.68 -51.06
CA PHE A 274 6.55 5.59 -50.47
C PHE A 274 6.39 4.83 -49.15
N GLN A 275 6.88 3.59 -49.12
CA GLN A 275 7.13 2.88 -47.88
C GLN A 275 8.02 3.77 -47.00
N ASP A 276 7.43 4.26 -45.91
CA ASP A 276 8.08 5.13 -44.94
C ASP A 276 9.31 4.41 -44.35
N PRO A 277 10.55 4.90 -44.59
CA PRO A 277 11.77 4.27 -44.06
C PRO A 277 11.83 4.30 -42.53
N PHE A 278 10.92 5.03 -41.87
CA PHE A 278 10.84 5.19 -40.43
C PHE A 278 9.75 4.34 -39.75
N ALA A 279 9.09 3.43 -40.47
CA ALA A 279 8.11 2.52 -39.84
C ALA A 279 8.71 1.67 -38.70
N SER A 280 10.02 1.43 -38.70
CA SER A 280 10.74 0.72 -37.63
C SER A 280 10.89 1.52 -36.32
N ALA A 281 10.66 2.84 -36.34
CA ALA A 281 10.78 3.70 -35.15
C ALA A 281 9.46 3.87 -34.37
N ARG A 282 8.35 3.29 -34.85
CA ARG A 282 7.00 3.48 -34.27
C ARG A 282 6.61 2.52 -33.15
N GLU A 283 7.39 1.48 -32.88
CA GLU A 283 7.10 0.56 -31.78
C GLU A 283 8.22 0.59 -30.75
N ASP A 284 8.33 1.70 -29.99
CA ASP A 284 9.03 1.62 -28.69
C ASP A 284 8.26 0.59 -27.85
N PRO A 285 8.85 -0.56 -27.48
CA PRO A 285 8.17 -1.56 -26.65
C PRO A 285 7.73 -0.99 -25.29
N ARG A 286 8.32 0.14 -24.86
CA ARG A 286 7.93 0.88 -23.66
C ARG A 286 6.85 1.94 -23.90
N SER A 287 6.31 2.08 -25.11
CA SER A 287 5.23 3.04 -25.41
C SER A 287 4.04 2.88 -24.44
N PRO A 288 3.52 1.66 -24.15
CA PRO A 288 2.46 1.49 -23.16
C PRO A 288 2.86 1.94 -21.75
N PHE A 289 4.11 1.66 -21.34
CA PHE A 289 4.66 2.13 -20.07
C PHE A 289 4.65 3.65 -20.00
N TRP A 290 5.18 4.35 -21.01
CA TRP A 290 5.29 5.81 -20.99
C TRP A 290 3.93 6.51 -21.01
N VAL A 291 2.95 5.97 -21.74
CA VAL A 291 1.58 6.51 -21.74
C VAL A 291 0.97 6.43 -20.34
N GLU A 292 1.02 5.25 -19.71
CA GLU A 292 0.46 5.05 -18.38
C GLU A 292 1.24 5.82 -17.30
N TRP A 293 2.57 5.83 -17.40
CA TRP A 293 3.45 6.58 -16.50
C TRP A 293 3.15 8.08 -16.51
N ASN A 294 3.01 8.68 -17.70
CA ASN A 294 2.73 10.11 -17.84
C ASN A 294 1.37 10.47 -17.24
N ASP A 295 0.33 9.67 -17.48
CA ASP A 295 -0.99 9.92 -16.91
C ASP A 295 -0.99 9.83 -15.38
N VAL A 296 -0.42 8.76 -14.82
CA VAL A 296 -0.31 8.60 -13.35
C VAL A 296 0.49 9.75 -12.74
N ARG A 297 1.62 10.11 -13.35
CA ARG A 297 2.51 11.15 -12.80
C ARG A 297 1.88 12.54 -12.85
N ILE A 298 1.22 12.91 -13.95
CA ILE A 298 0.48 14.19 -14.04
C ILE A 298 -0.61 14.23 -12.97
N ARG A 299 -1.39 13.15 -12.80
CA ARG A 299 -2.45 13.10 -11.78
C ARG A 299 -1.91 13.21 -10.36
N LEU A 300 -0.76 12.61 -10.06
CA LEU A 300 -0.10 12.77 -8.76
C LEU A 300 0.44 14.19 -8.54
N GLN A 301 0.87 14.87 -9.60
CA GLN A 301 1.36 16.25 -9.53
C GLN A 301 0.22 17.27 -9.40
N GLU A 302 -0.91 17.04 -10.08
CA GLU A 302 -2.11 17.87 -10.04
C GLU A 302 -3.05 17.51 -8.88
N TRP A 303 -2.78 16.44 -8.13
CA TRP A 303 -3.60 16.07 -6.98
C TRP A 303 -3.48 17.15 -5.90
N GLU A 304 -4.62 17.52 -5.33
CA GLU A 304 -4.75 18.41 -4.19
C GLU A 304 -5.63 17.76 -3.12
N PHE A 305 -5.26 17.97 -1.86
CA PHE A 305 -6.06 17.55 -0.72
C PHE A 305 -7.35 18.36 -0.67
N GLY A 306 -8.51 17.69 -0.71
CA GLY A 306 -9.81 18.33 -0.46
C GLY A 306 -10.56 18.96 -1.64
N ALA A 307 -10.42 18.51 -2.89
CA ALA A 307 -11.30 18.91 -4.01
C ALA A 307 -11.39 17.81 -5.09
N PRO A 308 -12.55 17.47 -5.71
CA PRO A 308 -13.61 18.39 -6.14
C PRO A 308 -15.03 18.03 -5.66
N GLY A 309 -15.71 18.96 -4.99
CA GLY A 309 -17.15 18.87 -4.67
C GLY A 309 -17.50 19.28 -3.24
N GLU A 310 -16.55 19.27 -2.32
CA GLU A 310 -16.71 19.80 -0.97
C GLU A 310 -16.14 21.23 -0.94
N ASN A 311 -16.99 22.20 -0.61
CA ASN A 311 -16.70 23.64 -0.39
C ASN A 311 -16.70 24.60 -1.59
N ALA A 312 -17.33 24.27 -2.72
CA ALA A 312 -17.48 25.21 -3.85
C ALA A 312 -18.49 26.37 -3.63
N ALA A 313 -19.03 26.57 -2.42
CA ALA A 313 -20.02 27.61 -2.17
C ALA A 313 -19.44 28.96 -1.72
N ASP A 314 -18.24 29.03 -1.12
CA ASP A 314 -17.69 30.31 -0.61
C ASP A 314 -16.22 30.50 -1.02
N SER A 315 -16.02 30.92 -2.28
CA SER A 315 -14.71 31.20 -2.84
C SER A 315 -14.26 32.63 -2.55
N CYS A 316 -13.49 32.82 -1.48
CA CYS A 316 -12.58 33.97 -1.34
C CYS A 316 -11.42 33.82 -0.32
N GLU A 317 -11.05 32.60 0.12
CA GLU A 317 -10.02 32.45 1.18
C GLU A 317 -9.11 31.21 1.03
N ALA A 318 -8.47 31.01 -0.13
CA ALA A 318 -7.54 29.88 -0.32
C ALA A 318 -6.25 29.98 0.53
N THR A 319 -5.85 31.19 0.94
CA THR A 319 -4.64 31.41 1.77
C THR A 319 -4.92 31.47 3.28
N SER A 320 -6.17 31.68 3.72
CA SER A 320 -6.53 31.67 5.15
C SER A 320 -6.75 30.25 5.72
N SER A 321 -6.97 29.24 4.86
CA SER A 321 -7.42 27.89 5.26
C SER A 321 -6.37 27.05 6.00
N MET A 322 -5.07 27.19 5.71
CA MET A 322 -4.03 26.37 6.39
C MET A 322 -3.86 26.70 7.88
N LEU A 323 -4.26 27.89 8.33
CA LEU A 323 -4.14 28.32 9.74
C LEU A 323 -5.33 27.88 10.61
N ALA A 324 -6.37 27.28 10.01
CA ALA A 324 -7.62 26.92 10.70
C ALA A 324 -7.87 25.40 10.81
N MET A 325 -6.97 24.56 10.30
CA MET A 325 -7.16 23.10 10.32
C MET A 325 -7.07 22.54 11.74
N SER A 326 -7.98 21.63 12.09
CA SER A 326 -7.85 20.83 13.30
C SER A 326 -6.62 19.91 13.23
N PRO A 327 -6.07 19.46 14.37
CA PRO A 327 -4.93 18.53 14.38
C PRO A 327 -5.18 17.24 13.59
N ASN A 328 -6.42 16.75 13.55
CA ASN A 328 -6.80 15.56 12.80
C ASN A 328 -6.81 15.81 11.29
N GLU A 329 -7.36 16.94 10.84
CA GLU A 329 -7.35 17.32 9.43
C GLU A 329 -5.92 17.56 8.95
N ALA A 330 -5.07 18.21 9.75
CA ALA A 330 -3.66 18.39 9.44
C ALA A 330 -2.94 17.03 9.33
N ALA A 331 -3.21 16.10 10.24
CA ALA A 331 -2.65 14.74 10.16
C ALA A 331 -3.12 13.99 8.90
N LEU A 332 -4.39 14.13 8.50
CA LEU A 332 -4.94 13.57 7.26
C LEU A 332 -4.29 14.15 6.00
N LEU A 333 -4.05 15.46 5.98
CA LEU A 333 -3.31 16.12 4.91
C LEU A 333 -1.89 15.54 4.80
N HIS A 334 -1.16 15.52 5.93
CA HIS A 334 0.23 15.06 5.92
C HIS A 334 0.36 13.58 5.58
N ILE A 335 -0.53 12.71 6.06
CA ILE A 335 -0.49 11.30 5.64
C ILE A 335 -0.79 11.17 4.14
N SER A 336 -1.78 11.88 3.62
CA SER A 336 -2.11 11.84 2.19
C SER A 336 -0.94 12.32 1.31
N GLU A 337 -0.30 13.43 1.68
CA GLU A 337 0.91 13.91 1.00
C GLU A 337 2.07 12.91 1.09
N SER A 338 2.23 12.21 2.22
CA SER A 338 3.28 11.17 2.34
C SER A 338 3.05 10.02 1.34
N PHE A 339 1.80 9.59 1.14
CA PHE A 339 1.43 8.61 0.12
C PHE A 339 1.69 9.15 -1.29
N ARG A 340 1.33 10.41 -1.55
CA ARG A 340 1.54 11.07 -2.85
C ARG A 340 3.02 11.15 -3.21
N TYR A 341 3.88 11.62 -2.30
CA TYR A 341 5.32 11.70 -2.54
C TYR A 341 5.97 10.32 -2.66
N ALA A 342 5.51 9.33 -1.90
CA ALA A 342 5.95 7.94 -2.09
C ALA A 342 5.56 7.41 -3.48
N ALA A 343 4.34 7.66 -3.97
CA ALA A 343 3.93 7.27 -5.31
C ALA A 343 4.70 8.04 -6.42
N LEU A 344 5.01 9.33 -6.20
CA LEU A 344 5.88 10.10 -7.10
C LEU A 344 7.30 9.53 -7.12
N LEU A 345 7.84 9.10 -5.98
CA LEU A 345 9.15 8.45 -5.90
C LEU A 345 9.15 7.11 -6.62
N TYR A 346 8.11 6.30 -6.41
CA TYR A 346 7.90 5.03 -7.09
C TYR A 346 7.92 5.19 -8.61
N THR A 347 7.12 6.12 -9.15
CA THR A 347 7.06 6.39 -10.59
C THR A 347 8.39 6.93 -11.13
N GLU A 348 9.05 7.83 -10.40
CA GLU A 348 10.37 8.35 -10.80
C GLU A 348 11.42 7.23 -10.88
N ARG A 349 11.42 6.31 -9.92
CA ARG A 349 12.33 5.15 -9.90
C ARG A 349 12.09 4.22 -11.09
N LEU A 350 10.84 4.01 -11.50
CA LEU A 350 10.51 3.22 -12.71
C LEU A 350 10.98 3.88 -14.01
N ALA A 351 10.92 5.21 -14.10
CA ALA A 351 11.45 5.94 -15.25
C ALA A 351 12.98 5.87 -15.31
N HIS A 352 13.64 5.86 -14.15
CA HIS A 352 15.08 5.92 -14.01
C HIS A 352 15.67 4.74 -13.18
N PRO A 353 15.56 3.49 -13.69
CA PRO A 353 15.91 2.29 -12.92
C PRO A 353 17.40 2.17 -12.58
N THR A 354 18.28 2.84 -13.34
CA THR A 354 19.73 2.73 -13.21
C THR A 354 20.37 3.83 -12.37
N LEU A 355 19.63 4.89 -12.04
CA LEU A 355 20.17 6.01 -11.26
C LEU A 355 20.47 5.57 -9.82
N PRO A 356 21.57 6.07 -9.20
CA PRO A 356 21.83 5.80 -7.78
C PRO A 356 20.73 6.37 -6.88
N ALA A 357 20.53 5.80 -5.69
CA ALA A 357 19.61 6.33 -4.69
C ALA A 357 19.87 7.82 -4.38
N GLY A 358 21.14 8.21 -4.26
CA GLY A 358 21.56 9.59 -4.01
C GLY A 358 21.30 10.60 -5.16
N ALA A 359 20.68 10.21 -6.26
CA ALA A 359 20.34 11.15 -7.34
C ALA A 359 19.33 12.20 -6.85
N LEU A 360 19.53 13.46 -7.28
CA LEU A 360 18.81 14.62 -6.76
C LEU A 360 17.28 14.52 -6.97
N ASN A 361 16.83 13.95 -8.08
CA ASN A 361 15.42 13.72 -8.36
C ASN A 361 14.75 12.81 -7.31
N PHE A 362 15.44 11.78 -6.83
CA PHE A 362 14.93 10.94 -5.74
C PHE A 362 15.05 11.63 -4.40
N GLN A 363 16.20 12.24 -4.08
CA GLN A 363 16.43 12.85 -2.77
C GLN A 363 15.48 14.02 -2.50
N ASN A 364 15.08 14.79 -3.52
CA ASN A 364 14.05 15.81 -3.39
C ASN A 364 12.71 15.21 -2.96
N LEU A 365 12.29 14.09 -3.57
CA LEU A 365 11.04 13.40 -3.23
C LEU A 365 11.12 12.73 -1.85
N VAL A 366 12.27 12.15 -1.49
CA VAL A 366 12.54 11.61 -0.15
C VAL A 366 12.40 12.69 0.91
N ALA A 367 13.01 13.86 0.70
CA ALA A 367 12.92 14.98 1.64
C ALA A 367 11.48 15.46 1.84
N GLN A 368 10.69 15.56 0.77
CA GLN A 368 9.27 15.93 0.87
C GLN A 368 8.45 14.85 1.59
N GLY A 369 8.63 13.58 1.25
CA GLY A 369 7.96 12.46 1.91
C GLY A 369 8.25 12.43 3.43
N LEU A 370 9.52 12.53 3.81
CA LEU A 370 9.94 12.57 5.22
C LEU A 370 9.47 13.84 5.94
N PHE A 371 9.43 14.99 5.25
CA PHE A 371 8.85 16.21 5.81
C PHE A 371 7.41 15.96 6.26
N HIS A 372 6.53 15.47 5.37
CA HIS A 372 5.13 15.19 5.73
C HIS A 372 5.01 14.12 6.82
N ILE A 373 5.79 13.04 6.77
CA ILE A 373 5.83 12.03 7.83
C ILE A 373 6.22 12.64 9.19
N SER A 374 7.19 13.56 9.21
CA SER A 374 7.64 14.21 10.44
C SER A 374 6.57 15.11 11.08
N GLN A 375 5.65 15.67 10.29
CA GLN A 375 4.56 16.52 10.79
C GLN A 375 3.46 15.71 11.49
N ILE A 376 3.37 14.40 11.24
CA ILE A 376 2.41 13.52 11.90
C ILE A 376 2.95 13.16 13.28
N ASN A 377 2.25 13.56 14.33
CA ASN A 377 2.61 13.17 15.70
C ASN A 377 2.57 11.64 15.84
N ILE A 378 3.53 11.05 16.57
CA ILE A 378 3.55 9.60 16.83
C ILE A 378 2.30 9.10 17.58
N THR A 379 1.58 9.97 18.29
CA THR A 379 0.32 9.66 18.97
C THR A 379 -0.90 9.94 18.10
N SER A 380 -0.70 10.37 16.85
CA SER A 380 -1.80 10.60 15.91
C SER A 380 -2.43 9.28 15.52
N CYS A 381 -3.76 9.27 15.39
CA CYS A 381 -4.51 8.06 15.07
C CYS A 381 -4.20 7.49 13.67
N VAL A 382 -3.60 8.28 12.78
CA VAL A 382 -3.16 7.87 11.44
C VAL A 382 -1.70 7.38 11.39
N ASN A 383 -0.92 7.52 12.48
CA ASN A 383 0.50 7.15 12.51
C ASN A 383 0.73 5.69 12.07
N LYS A 384 -0.16 4.79 12.45
CA LYS A 384 -0.11 3.37 12.15
C LYS A 384 -0.34 2.98 10.68
N PHE A 385 -0.70 3.92 9.80
CA PHE A 385 -0.89 3.69 8.36
C PHE A 385 0.31 4.13 7.50
N LEU A 386 1.41 4.52 8.14
CA LEU A 386 2.59 5.06 7.45
C LEU A 386 3.54 4.02 6.88
N LEU A 387 3.30 2.71 7.08
CA LEU A 387 4.29 1.69 6.72
C LEU A 387 4.63 1.72 5.23
N TRP A 388 3.64 1.80 4.34
CA TRP A 388 3.89 1.87 2.91
C TRP A 388 4.69 3.11 2.47
N PRO A 389 4.31 4.35 2.81
CA PRO A 389 5.11 5.51 2.44
C PRO A 389 6.49 5.49 3.10
N LEU A 390 6.63 5.04 4.36
CA LEU A 390 7.92 4.86 5.03
C LEU A 390 8.82 3.86 4.27
N PHE A 391 8.24 2.76 3.81
CA PHE A 391 8.98 1.74 3.06
C PHE A 391 9.46 2.29 1.72
N ILE A 392 8.58 2.87 0.91
CA ILE A 392 8.96 3.40 -0.41
C ILE A 392 9.99 4.52 -0.28
N VAL A 393 9.78 5.48 0.63
CA VAL A 393 10.75 6.55 0.88
C VAL A 393 12.07 6.00 1.43
N GLY A 394 11.98 5.06 2.38
CA GLY A 394 13.12 4.40 3.01
C GLY A 394 14.05 3.68 2.03
N THR A 395 13.49 3.13 0.95
CA THR A 395 14.29 2.43 -0.09
C THR A 395 15.27 3.35 -0.81
N GLU A 396 15.09 4.66 -0.71
CA GLU A 396 15.92 5.69 -1.34
C GLU A 396 16.65 6.58 -0.33
N CYS A 397 16.58 6.28 0.98
CA CYS A 397 17.32 7.01 2.00
C CYS A 397 18.82 6.67 1.97
N VAL A 398 19.65 7.67 1.66
CA VAL A 398 21.12 7.59 1.74
C VAL A 398 21.69 8.35 2.94
N ASP A 399 20.97 9.36 3.43
CA ASP A 399 21.36 10.13 4.62
C ASP A 399 21.09 9.31 5.90
N PRO A 400 22.07 9.15 6.80
CA PRO A 400 21.88 8.51 8.11
C PRO A 400 20.72 9.10 8.92
N GLU A 401 20.46 10.39 8.83
CA GLU A 401 19.34 11.07 9.51
C GLU A 401 18.00 10.55 8.96
N HIS A 402 17.87 10.50 7.63
CA HIS A 402 16.67 9.98 6.98
C HIS A 402 16.42 8.51 7.34
N ARG A 403 17.48 7.68 7.33
CA ARG A 403 17.39 6.28 7.76
C ARG A 403 16.97 6.16 9.23
N ALA A 404 17.47 7.04 10.11
CA ALA A 404 17.13 7.06 11.52
C ALA A 404 15.66 7.46 11.78
N VAL A 405 15.13 8.44 11.04
CA VAL A 405 13.71 8.81 11.06
C VAL A 405 12.84 7.60 10.67
N VAL A 406 13.16 6.93 9.56
CA VAL A 406 12.40 5.75 9.10
C VAL A 406 12.46 4.63 10.13
N ARG A 407 13.64 4.31 10.65
CA ARG A 407 13.85 3.29 11.68
C ARG A 407 13.02 3.58 12.92
N GLN A 408 13.07 4.81 13.45
CA GLN A 408 12.32 5.18 14.63
C GLN A 408 10.82 5.05 14.39
N ARG A 409 10.33 5.56 13.26
CA ARG A 409 8.89 5.49 12.94
C ARG A 409 8.37 4.06 12.84
N CYS A 410 9.10 3.16 12.20
CA CYS A 410 8.71 1.74 12.16
C CYS A 410 8.64 1.10 13.55
N VAL A 411 9.57 1.42 14.47
CA VAL A 411 9.55 0.93 15.85
C VAL A 411 8.37 1.49 16.65
N GLU A 412 8.09 2.78 16.51
CA GLU A 412 6.97 3.45 17.18
C GLU A 412 5.63 2.88 16.72
N ILE A 413 5.44 2.65 15.42
CA ILE A 413 4.24 2.03 14.86
C ILE A 413 4.10 0.58 15.31
N GLN A 414 5.18 -0.20 15.31
CA GLN A 414 5.18 -1.56 15.84
C GLN A 414 4.70 -1.59 17.30
N ARG A 415 5.21 -0.68 18.14
CA ARG A 415 4.83 -0.60 19.55
C ARG A 415 3.35 -0.28 19.72
N GLU A 416 2.87 0.69 18.94
CA GLU A 416 1.49 1.17 18.99
C GLU A 416 0.48 0.13 18.48
N SER A 417 0.80 -0.59 17.41
CA SER A 417 -0.12 -1.50 16.73
C SER A 417 0.02 -2.96 17.19
N GLY A 418 1.25 -3.39 17.51
CA GLY A 418 1.60 -4.79 17.72
C GLY A 418 1.69 -5.61 16.42
N PHE A 419 1.64 -5.00 15.23
CA PHE A 419 1.70 -5.72 13.96
C PHE A 419 3.12 -5.81 13.42
N PHE A 420 3.72 -7.00 13.40
CA PHE A 420 5.14 -7.24 13.08
C PHE A 420 5.56 -6.92 11.64
N ASN A 421 4.61 -6.63 10.75
CA ASN A 421 4.91 -6.19 9.39
C ASN A 421 5.74 -4.90 9.35
N ASN A 422 5.59 -4.02 10.35
CA ASN A 422 6.38 -2.80 10.49
C ASN A 422 7.89 -3.08 10.62
N LEU A 423 8.26 -3.99 11.51
CA LEU A 423 9.65 -4.40 11.70
C LEU A 423 10.15 -5.32 10.57
N SER A 424 9.26 -6.10 9.97
CA SER A 424 9.61 -6.95 8.83
C SER A 424 9.94 -6.11 7.57
N GLY A 425 9.19 -5.04 7.32
CA GLY A 425 9.49 -4.06 6.28
C GLY A 425 10.80 -3.33 6.57
N LEU A 426 11.02 -2.89 7.82
CA LEU A 426 12.29 -2.29 8.23
C LEU A 426 13.48 -3.24 8.05
N GLU A 427 13.34 -4.53 8.34
CA GLU A 427 14.41 -5.51 8.11
C GLU A 427 14.84 -5.56 6.64
N VAL A 428 13.90 -5.43 5.71
CA VAL A 428 14.20 -5.35 4.28
C VAL A 428 14.99 -4.07 3.96
N LEU A 429 14.61 -2.93 4.55
CA LEU A 429 15.34 -1.67 4.39
C LEU A 429 16.76 -1.74 4.96
N GLU A 430 16.96 -2.34 6.13
CA GLU A 430 18.28 -2.49 6.75
C GLU A 430 19.22 -3.31 5.88
N ARG A 431 18.72 -4.38 5.24
CA ARG A 431 19.52 -5.15 4.27
C ARG A 431 19.87 -4.33 3.04
N MET A 432 18.95 -3.51 2.54
CA MET A 432 19.23 -2.64 1.39
C MET A 432 20.27 -1.57 1.72
N TRP A 433 20.15 -0.93 2.88
CA TRP A 433 21.11 0.07 3.33
C TRP A 433 22.49 -0.54 3.57
N GLN A 434 22.55 -1.75 4.14
CA GLN A 434 23.80 -2.48 4.28
C GLN A 434 24.43 -2.84 2.93
N ASP A 435 23.65 -3.36 1.98
CA ASP A 435 24.12 -3.63 0.61
C ASP A 435 24.67 -2.34 -0.03
N ASP A 436 24.04 -1.18 0.19
CA ASP A 436 24.54 0.09 -0.35
C ASP A 436 25.87 0.52 0.28
N ASP A 437 25.98 0.40 1.60
CA ASP A 437 27.16 0.85 2.36
C ASP A 437 28.38 -0.05 2.07
N GLU A 438 28.20 -1.38 1.99
CA GLU A 438 29.26 -2.33 1.61
C GLU A 438 29.80 -2.09 0.19
N TRP A 439 28.94 -1.64 -0.73
CA TRP A 439 29.36 -1.28 -2.08
C TRP A 439 30.12 0.05 -2.14
N VAL A 440 29.73 1.04 -1.33
CA VAL A 440 30.46 2.31 -1.24
C VAL A 440 31.87 2.10 -0.66
N ASP A 441 32.01 1.24 0.34
CA ASP A 441 33.31 0.91 0.94
C ASP A 441 34.17 -0.02 0.06
N GLY A 442 33.53 -0.84 -0.79
CA GLY A 442 34.19 -1.82 -1.65
C GLY A 442 34.68 -1.30 -3.00
N ASP A 443 34.12 -0.21 -3.54
CA ASP A 443 34.31 0.15 -4.95
C ASP A 443 34.79 1.59 -5.21
N MET A 444 36.10 1.77 -5.04
CA MET A 444 36.89 2.69 -5.89
C MET A 444 37.25 2.07 -7.25
N GLN A 445 36.73 0.89 -7.62
CA GLN A 445 37.21 0.13 -8.80
C GLN A 445 36.17 -0.85 -9.41
N GLY A 446 34.99 -0.38 -9.85
CA GLY A 446 34.02 -1.27 -10.52
C GLY A 446 32.87 -0.59 -11.24
N SER A 447 32.77 -0.77 -12.56
CA SER A 447 31.63 -0.36 -13.38
C SER A 447 30.35 -1.11 -12.96
N ARG A 448 29.20 -0.40 -12.91
CA ARG A 448 27.85 -0.97 -12.76
C ARG A 448 27.45 -1.81 -13.98
N SER A 449 28.17 -2.88 -14.27
CA SER A 449 27.88 -3.79 -15.37
C SER A 449 27.68 -5.19 -14.80
N GLY A 450 26.42 -5.53 -14.52
CA GLY A 450 26.04 -6.90 -14.23
C GLY A 450 26.44 -7.81 -15.40
N PRO A 451 26.89 -9.05 -15.14
CA PRO A 451 27.21 -9.98 -16.20
C PRO A 451 25.91 -10.39 -16.90
N PHE A 452 25.84 -10.14 -18.22
CA PHE A 452 24.76 -10.52 -19.13
C PHE A 452 23.43 -9.76 -18.96
N GLY A 453 23.22 -8.70 -19.75
CA GLY A 453 21.98 -8.42 -20.51
C GLY A 453 20.59 -8.43 -19.84
N THR A 454 20.47 -8.69 -18.54
CA THR A 454 19.20 -8.64 -17.82
C THR A 454 18.88 -7.20 -17.53
N LEU A 455 17.70 -6.73 -18.00
CA LEU A 455 17.15 -5.43 -17.65
C LEU A 455 17.33 -5.20 -16.14
N GLN A 456 18.08 -4.17 -15.76
CA GLN A 456 18.30 -3.87 -14.34
C GLN A 456 16.94 -3.53 -13.72
N GLN A 457 16.50 -4.35 -12.76
CA GLN A 457 15.21 -4.15 -12.10
C GLN A 457 15.23 -2.81 -11.36
N ALA A 458 14.18 -1.99 -11.55
CA ALA A 458 14.07 -0.67 -10.93
C ALA A 458 14.16 -0.74 -9.40
N PHE A 459 13.54 -1.75 -8.80
CA PHE A 459 13.41 -1.86 -7.35
C PHE A 459 14.39 -2.85 -6.73
N ARG A 460 15.26 -2.32 -5.87
CA ARG A 460 16.34 -3.07 -5.20
C ARG A 460 15.84 -3.98 -4.07
N TRP A 461 14.70 -3.66 -3.46
CA TRP A 461 14.13 -4.46 -2.37
C TRP A 461 13.84 -5.89 -2.77
N ARG A 462 13.63 -6.17 -4.05
CA ARG A 462 13.48 -7.53 -4.60
C ARG A 462 14.60 -8.47 -4.17
N LYS A 463 15.84 -7.99 -4.27
CA LYS A 463 17.03 -8.75 -3.87
C LYS A 463 17.07 -8.93 -2.35
N ALA A 464 16.65 -7.91 -1.59
CA ALA A 464 16.63 -7.95 -0.13
C ALA A 464 15.47 -8.81 0.44
N MET A 465 14.42 -9.02 -0.34
CA MET A 465 13.30 -9.92 -0.05
C MET A 465 13.72 -11.38 -0.27
N ASN A 466 14.56 -11.91 0.63
CA ASN A 466 15.15 -13.26 0.57
C ASN A 466 14.17 -14.44 0.78
N ARG A 467 12.85 -14.22 0.73
CA ARG A 467 11.86 -15.27 1.02
C ARG A 467 11.20 -15.75 -0.27
N ILE A 468 11.42 -17.02 -0.58
CA ILE A 468 10.84 -17.73 -1.73
C ILE A 468 9.37 -18.10 -1.39
N ASP A 469 8.47 -18.01 -2.37
CA ASP A 469 7.06 -18.41 -2.27
C ASP A 469 6.19 -17.62 -1.28
N GLY A 470 6.25 -16.29 -1.30
CA GLY A 470 5.27 -15.45 -0.59
C GLY A 470 5.48 -13.96 -0.86
N GLU A 471 4.69 -13.15 -0.19
CA GLU A 471 4.58 -11.70 -0.41
C GLU A 471 4.78 -10.95 0.89
N TYR A 472 5.54 -9.86 0.83
CA TYR A 472 5.66 -8.92 1.95
C TYR A 472 4.44 -8.03 2.01
N ILE A 473 3.88 -7.88 3.20
CA ILE A 473 2.67 -7.10 3.45
C ILE A 473 3.10 -5.75 4.03
N VAL A 474 3.31 -4.78 3.15
CA VAL A 474 3.74 -3.42 3.52
C VAL A 474 2.51 -2.51 3.49
N ILE A 475 1.72 -2.57 4.57
CA ILE A 475 0.42 -1.89 4.69
C ILE A 475 0.28 -1.21 6.05
#